data_AF-A0A917YTG9-F1
#
_entry.id   AF-A0A917YTG9-F1
#
_cell.length_a   1.000
_cell.length_b   1.000
_cell.length_c   1.000
_cell.angle_alpha   90.00
_cell.angle_beta   90.00
_cell.angle_gamma   90.00
#
_symmetry.space_group_name_H-M   'P 1'
#
loop_
_entity.id
_entity.type
_entity.pdbx_description
1 polymer ?
#
loop_
_entity_poly.entity_id
_entity_poly.type
_entity_poly.pdbx_seq_one_letter_code
_entity_poly.pdbx_strand_id
1 'polypeptide(L)'
;MAKKRRAKANPTRGVSGNPARRAQQLAARQPSPDSRSGLFESLLGTAGDQWWPDSQHTIIERLADLPAHSPLRLENAVVDLVGEELWTRMQTETMGFHWDQYLASLADLVHDEIQIAARTGGQTDDLWRMLHGLAAMTPPSSGEMLRRDPGLAVREAIKDTTTALAKAGIAPAWPSEILWATPAGEPLLLADEYGSRYALLAPFSWGGEDPHWYCWDIDRCTGDRVVHAAVFASPEEALAEWRAAVGTHAAPASTQPAPCDQAAARDLLDPLCRSDLLGALLLGTESQRLIAERFRLRQRARALCESFTVAPAPRPKQDLNPIIDDFAAWLRDRDDHRPEREDIATLADAWSRDSGPGYYACSPHRIEHTVILIGDGYIKKYAEAILDLLPQWAEWCIERTGLAGELAERARRAAANNRWDGSDSMDLRRTE
;
A
#
# COMPACT_ATOMS: atom_id res chain seq x y z
N MET A 1 3.80 36.09 30.41
CA MET A 1 3.00 34.87 30.61
C MET A 1 2.24 34.55 29.33
N ALA A 2 2.70 33.55 28.59
CA ALA A 2 2.14 33.16 27.30
C ALA A 2 1.09 32.05 27.49
N LYS A 3 -0.12 32.22 26.91
CA LYS A 3 -1.10 31.13 26.78
C LYS A 3 -1.09 30.61 25.35
N LYS A 4 -0.36 29.51 25.13
CA LYS A 4 -0.48 28.61 23.98
C LYS A 4 -1.92 28.07 23.90
N ARG A 5 -2.64 28.34 22.82
CA ARG A 5 -3.85 27.60 22.45
C ARG A 5 -3.44 26.37 21.65
N ARG A 6 -3.74 25.19 22.20
CA ARG A 6 -3.60 23.88 21.55
C ARG A 6 -4.60 23.77 20.40
N ALA A 7 -4.14 23.54 19.18
CA ALA A 7 -4.97 23.04 18.09
C ALA A 7 -5.31 21.57 18.38
N LYS A 8 -6.61 21.28 18.52
CA LYS A 8 -7.16 19.94 18.74
C LYS A 8 -7.65 19.35 17.41
N ALA A 9 -7.28 18.08 17.21
CA ALA A 9 -7.95 16.99 16.48
C ALA A 9 -8.43 17.21 15.02
N ASN A 10 -8.00 16.29 14.15
CA ASN A 10 -8.45 16.09 12.78
C ASN A 10 -9.97 16.19 12.64
N PRO A 11 -10.51 17.07 11.77
CA PRO A 11 -11.87 16.91 11.30
C PRO A 11 -11.90 15.71 10.35
N THR A 12 -12.92 14.88 10.53
CA THR A 12 -13.35 13.85 9.57
C THR A 12 -13.30 14.41 8.14
N ARG A 13 -12.54 13.75 7.24
CA ARG A 13 -12.51 14.05 5.80
C ARG A 13 -13.95 14.16 5.26
N GLY A 14 -14.21 15.16 4.42
CA GLY A 14 -15.50 15.37 3.77
C GLY A 14 -16.50 16.27 4.52
N VAL A 15 -16.07 17.06 5.49
CA VAL A 15 -16.91 18.11 6.11
C VAL A 15 -16.12 19.41 6.19
N SER A 16 -16.68 20.49 5.64
CA SER A 16 -16.05 21.81 5.56
C SER A 16 -15.66 22.36 6.95
N GLY A 17 -14.55 23.11 6.96
CA GLY A 17 -14.06 23.85 8.12
C GLY A 17 -15.00 24.97 8.56
N ASN A 18 -15.76 25.53 7.62
CA ASN A 18 -16.77 26.55 7.81
C ASN A 18 -17.93 26.02 8.65
N PRO A 19 -18.27 26.68 9.77
CA PRO A 19 -19.45 26.30 10.55
C PRO A 19 -20.76 26.33 9.74
N ALA A 20 -20.92 27.29 8.83
CA ALA A 20 -22.15 27.44 8.04
C ALA A 20 -22.25 26.38 6.92
N ARG A 21 -21.17 26.14 6.18
CA ARG A 21 -21.13 25.10 5.14
C ARG A 21 -21.19 23.69 5.74
N ARG A 22 -20.54 23.47 6.90
CA ARG A 22 -20.66 22.23 7.69
C ARG A 22 -22.11 21.93 8.06
N ALA A 23 -22.84 22.92 8.57
CA ALA A 23 -24.25 22.73 8.92
C ALA A 23 -25.09 22.33 7.70
N GLN A 24 -24.83 22.93 6.53
CA GLN A 24 -25.51 22.60 5.28
C GLN A 24 -25.13 21.20 4.76
N GLN A 25 -23.86 20.81 4.83
CA GLN A 25 -23.41 19.47 4.43
C GLN A 25 -23.96 18.37 5.33
N LEU A 26 -24.02 18.61 6.64
CA LEU A 26 -24.61 17.67 7.60
C LEU A 26 -26.13 17.56 7.43
N ALA A 27 -26.81 18.65 7.08
CA ALA A 27 -28.25 18.64 6.79
C ALA A 27 -28.57 17.91 5.47
N ALA A 28 -27.68 18.00 4.46
CA ALA A 28 -27.84 17.32 3.18
C ALA A 28 -27.47 15.81 3.23
N ARG A 29 -26.57 15.42 4.14
CA ARG A 29 -26.19 14.02 4.40
C ARG A 29 -27.15 13.34 5.39
N GLN A 30 -28.42 13.14 5.00
CA GLN A 30 -29.20 12.09 5.66
C GLN A 30 -28.72 10.72 5.15
N PRO A 31 -28.36 9.77 6.04
CA PRO A 31 -27.78 8.50 5.61
C PRO A 31 -28.84 7.58 5.01
N SER A 32 -28.50 6.92 3.89
CA SER A 32 -29.12 5.64 3.53
C SER A 32 -28.70 4.60 4.59
N PRO A 33 -29.62 3.81 5.16
CA PRO A 33 -29.31 2.87 6.25
C PRO A 33 -28.35 1.73 5.87
N ASP A 34 -28.17 1.42 4.60
CA ASP A 34 -27.65 0.10 4.19
C ASP A 34 -26.13 0.03 3.97
N SER A 35 -25.41 1.15 3.82
CA SER A 35 -23.98 1.11 3.46
C SER A 35 -23.01 1.22 4.65
N ARG A 36 -23.46 1.71 5.80
CA ARG A 36 -22.62 1.88 7.00
C ARG A 36 -22.57 0.66 7.90
N SER A 37 -23.57 -0.22 7.87
CA SER A 37 -23.63 -1.43 8.69
C SER A 37 -22.55 -2.44 8.27
N GLY A 38 -22.43 -2.76 6.98
CA GLY A 38 -21.49 -3.77 6.50
C GLY A 38 -20.00 -3.45 6.72
N LEU A 39 -19.62 -2.16 6.65
CA LEU A 39 -18.23 -1.72 6.86
C LEU A 39 -17.84 -1.74 8.35
N PHE A 40 -18.79 -1.41 9.24
CA PHE A 40 -18.59 -1.53 10.69
C PHE A 40 -18.67 -2.98 11.20
N GLU A 41 -19.53 -3.82 10.61
CA GLU A 41 -19.60 -5.25 10.92
C GLU A 41 -18.37 -6.01 10.43
N SER A 42 -17.84 -5.67 9.25
CA SER A 42 -16.52 -6.10 8.78
C SER A 42 -15.41 -5.72 9.76
N LEU A 43 -15.45 -4.52 10.33
CA LEU A 43 -14.45 -4.10 11.33
C LEU A 43 -14.58 -4.81 12.69
N LEU A 44 -15.76 -5.33 13.04
CA LEU A 44 -16.09 -5.92 14.35
C LEU A 44 -16.01 -7.46 14.41
N GLY A 45 -15.70 -8.13 13.30
CA GLY A 45 -15.02 -9.44 13.31
C GLY A 45 -15.79 -10.62 13.92
N THR A 46 -17.04 -10.86 13.50
CA THR A 46 -17.76 -12.08 13.92
C THR A 46 -18.48 -12.84 12.81
N ALA A 47 -18.47 -12.35 11.56
CA ALA A 47 -19.20 -12.97 10.44
C ALA A 47 -18.30 -13.41 9.26
N GLY A 48 -16.97 -13.33 9.40
CA GLY A 48 -16.03 -13.37 8.28
C GLY A 48 -15.47 -14.74 7.86
N ASP A 49 -15.66 -15.80 8.64
CA ASP A 49 -14.83 -17.01 8.52
C ASP A 49 -15.49 -18.11 7.67
N GLN A 50 -16.63 -17.83 7.02
CA GLN A 50 -17.44 -18.87 6.36
C GLN A 50 -16.73 -19.54 5.17
N TRP A 51 -15.89 -18.80 4.44
CA TRP A 51 -15.18 -19.32 3.27
C TRP A 51 -13.77 -19.83 3.61
N TRP A 52 -13.26 -19.59 4.82
CA TRP A 52 -11.87 -19.91 5.17
C TRP A 52 -11.57 -21.40 5.11
N PRO A 53 -12.40 -22.30 5.68
CA PRO A 53 -12.10 -23.73 5.66
C PRO A 53 -11.95 -24.29 4.23
N ASP A 54 -12.88 -23.97 3.34
CA ASP A 54 -12.86 -24.42 1.93
C ASP A 54 -11.62 -23.89 1.20
N SER A 55 -11.28 -22.64 1.45
CA SER A 55 -10.12 -21.97 0.87
C SER A 55 -8.80 -22.58 1.34
N GLN A 56 -8.66 -22.82 2.64
CA GLN A 56 -7.46 -23.42 3.21
C GLN A 56 -7.30 -24.88 2.77
N HIS A 57 -8.40 -25.64 2.66
CA HIS A 57 -8.37 -27.00 2.12
C HIS A 57 -7.92 -27.02 0.65
N THR A 58 -8.43 -26.08 -0.15
CA THR A 58 -8.01 -25.90 -1.56
C THR A 58 -6.50 -25.66 -1.67
N ILE A 59 -5.93 -24.85 -0.76
CA ILE A 59 -4.47 -24.63 -0.70
C ILE A 59 -3.74 -25.95 -0.39
N ILE A 60 -4.20 -26.69 0.63
CA ILE A 60 -3.58 -27.95 1.08
C ILE A 60 -3.57 -29.01 -0.02
N GLU A 61 -4.68 -29.15 -0.76
CA GLU A 61 -4.80 -30.09 -1.89
C GLU A 61 -3.82 -29.79 -3.03
N ARG A 62 -3.33 -28.55 -3.12
CA ARG A 62 -2.44 -28.05 -4.18
C ARG A 62 -0.96 -28.00 -3.78
N LEU A 63 -0.58 -28.48 -2.60
CA LEU A 63 0.81 -28.41 -2.10
C LEU A 63 1.81 -29.34 -2.81
N ALA A 64 1.36 -30.19 -3.72
CA ALA A 64 2.25 -31.12 -4.41
C ALA A 64 3.41 -30.39 -5.11
N ASP A 65 4.61 -30.98 -5.01
CA ASP A 65 5.82 -30.54 -5.70
C ASP A 65 6.35 -29.14 -5.29
N LEU A 66 6.12 -28.70 -4.05
CA LEU A 66 6.73 -27.46 -3.55
C LEU A 66 8.27 -27.51 -3.69
N PRO A 67 8.98 -26.42 -4.02
CA PRO A 67 10.43 -26.47 -4.18
C PRO A 67 11.17 -26.85 -2.89
N ALA A 68 12.15 -27.75 -2.98
CA ALA A 68 12.87 -28.31 -1.81
C ALA A 68 14.33 -27.83 -1.64
N HIS A 69 14.87 -27.02 -2.56
CA HIS A 69 16.31 -26.69 -2.58
C HIS A 69 16.63 -25.20 -2.77
N SER A 70 15.63 -24.32 -2.75
CA SER A 70 15.85 -22.87 -2.85
C SER A 70 14.79 -22.17 -2.01
N PRO A 71 15.18 -21.47 -0.93
CA PRO A 71 14.28 -20.63 -0.14
C PRO A 71 13.49 -19.65 -1.01
N LEU A 72 14.13 -19.05 -2.03
CA LEU A 72 13.43 -18.13 -2.94
C LEU A 72 12.36 -18.85 -3.77
N ARG A 73 12.67 -20.01 -4.34
CA ARG A 73 11.69 -20.76 -5.13
C ARG A 73 10.54 -21.25 -4.27
N LEU A 74 10.81 -21.68 -3.04
CA LEU A 74 9.78 -22.07 -2.08
C LEU A 74 8.88 -20.88 -1.73
N GLU A 75 9.47 -19.74 -1.38
CA GLU A 75 8.71 -18.52 -1.09
C GLU A 75 7.85 -18.10 -2.27
N ASN A 76 8.40 -18.05 -3.50
CA ASN A 76 7.63 -17.72 -4.71
C ASN A 76 6.44 -18.67 -4.90
N ALA A 77 6.64 -19.98 -4.77
CA ALA A 77 5.57 -20.96 -4.94
C ALA A 77 4.45 -20.79 -3.90
N VAL A 78 4.79 -20.48 -2.65
CA VAL A 78 3.79 -20.24 -1.59
C VAL A 78 3.10 -18.89 -1.75
N VAL A 79 3.82 -17.85 -2.16
CA VAL A 79 3.25 -16.52 -2.50
C VAL A 79 2.23 -16.65 -3.62
N ASP A 80 2.56 -17.38 -4.69
CA ASP A 80 1.67 -17.60 -5.82
C ASP A 80 0.44 -18.44 -5.40
N LEU A 81 0.66 -19.55 -4.70
CA LEU A 81 -0.42 -20.44 -4.26
C LEU A 81 -1.43 -19.74 -3.35
N VAL A 82 -0.94 -19.06 -2.31
CA VAL A 82 -1.80 -18.30 -1.39
C VAL A 82 -2.43 -17.14 -2.14
N GLY A 83 -1.65 -16.39 -2.92
CA GLY A 83 -2.10 -15.22 -3.66
C GLY A 83 -3.23 -15.49 -4.65
N GLU A 84 -3.14 -16.57 -5.41
CA GLU A 84 -4.19 -17.01 -6.33
C GLU A 84 -5.50 -17.32 -5.62
N GLU A 85 -5.42 -17.98 -4.47
CA GLU A 85 -6.59 -18.30 -3.66
C GLU A 85 -7.21 -17.03 -3.06
N LEU A 86 -6.40 -16.12 -2.49
CA LEU A 86 -6.90 -14.84 -1.97
C LEU A 86 -7.53 -14.00 -3.08
N TRP A 87 -6.93 -13.98 -4.28
CA TRP A 87 -7.50 -13.30 -5.43
C TRP A 87 -8.87 -13.87 -5.79
N THR A 88 -8.98 -15.20 -5.90
CA THR A 88 -10.24 -15.88 -6.20
C THR A 88 -11.32 -15.50 -5.19
N ARG A 89 -11.00 -15.54 -3.89
CA ARG A 89 -11.94 -15.17 -2.82
C ARG A 89 -12.28 -13.69 -2.83
N MET A 90 -11.36 -12.82 -3.22
CA MET A 90 -11.66 -11.40 -3.40
C MET A 90 -12.70 -11.15 -4.50
N GLN A 91 -12.77 -12.02 -5.52
CA GLN A 91 -13.76 -11.92 -6.59
C GLN A 91 -15.13 -12.54 -6.23
N THR A 92 -15.16 -13.58 -5.39
CA THR A 92 -16.39 -14.32 -5.08
C THR A 92 -17.04 -13.92 -3.76
N GLU A 93 -16.24 -13.48 -2.79
CA GLU A 93 -16.71 -13.20 -1.43
C GLU A 93 -16.95 -11.71 -1.21
N THR A 94 -17.93 -11.41 -0.36
CA THR A 94 -18.32 -10.01 -0.05
C THR A 94 -17.83 -9.54 1.32
N MET A 95 -17.37 -10.46 2.19
CA MET A 95 -16.93 -10.20 3.55
C MET A 95 -15.81 -11.18 3.97
N GLY A 96 -15.22 -10.97 5.15
CA GLY A 96 -14.24 -11.91 5.72
C GLY A 96 -12.77 -11.69 5.37
N PHE A 97 -12.45 -10.52 4.79
CA PHE A 97 -11.09 -10.15 4.38
C PHE A 97 -10.21 -9.72 5.57
N HIS A 98 -10.09 -10.59 6.57
CA HIS A 98 -9.14 -10.45 7.68
C HIS A 98 -7.87 -11.22 7.36
N TRP A 99 -7.16 -10.77 6.32
CA TRP A 99 -6.04 -11.49 5.73
C TRP A 99 -4.98 -11.96 6.73
N ASP A 100 -4.63 -11.14 7.72
CA ASP A 100 -3.68 -11.51 8.76
C ASP A 100 -4.19 -12.67 9.65
N GLN A 101 -5.48 -12.67 9.98
CA GLN A 101 -6.11 -13.74 10.76
C GLN A 101 -6.31 -15.00 9.91
N TYR A 102 -6.70 -14.84 8.65
CA TYR A 102 -6.80 -15.93 7.69
C TYR A 102 -5.46 -16.67 7.55
N LEU A 103 -4.36 -15.91 7.39
CA LEU A 103 -3.03 -16.51 7.23
C LEU A 103 -2.56 -17.18 8.53
N ALA A 104 -2.85 -16.59 9.68
CA ALA A 104 -2.59 -17.21 10.98
C ALA A 104 -3.39 -18.53 11.16
N SER A 105 -4.65 -18.55 10.72
CA SER A 105 -5.48 -19.76 10.75
C SER A 105 -5.01 -20.83 9.76
N LEU A 106 -4.48 -20.43 8.59
CA LEU A 106 -3.88 -21.36 7.64
C LEU A 106 -2.63 -22.03 8.24
N ALA A 107 -1.81 -21.27 8.98
CA ALA A 107 -0.65 -21.83 9.68
C ALA A 107 -1.05 -22.88 10.73
N ASP A 108 -2.13 -22.63 11.49
CA ASP A 108 -2.65 -23.61 12.45
C ASP A 108 -3.13 -24.89 11.75
N LEU A 109 -3.88 -24.75 10.64
CA LEU A 109 -4.39 -25.89 9.91
C LEU A 109 -3.24 -26.75 9.36
N VAL A 110 -2.22 -26.12 8.77
CA VAL A 110 -1.05 -26.84 8.26
C VAL A 110 -0.30 -27.53 9.41
N HIS A 111 -0.16 -26.89 10.57
CA HIS A 111 0.38 -27.53 11.77
C HIS A 111 -0.43 -28.78 12.16
N ASP A 112 -1.76 -28.68 12.22
CA ASP A 112 -2.63 -29.77 12.63
C ASP A 112 -2.58 -30.95 11.65
N GLU A 113 -2.53 -30.67 10.34
CA GLU A 113 -2.36 -31.70 9.31
C GLU A 113 -1.01 -32.43 9.45
N ILE A 114 0.07 -31.71 9.78
CA ILE A 114 1.37 -32.35 10.06
C ILE A 114 1.28 -33.26 11.29
N GLN A 115 0.60 -32.82 12.35
CA GLN A 115 0.41 -33.64 13.56
C GLN A 115 -0.35 -34.93 13.23
N ILE A 116 -1.38 -34.85 12.38
CA ILE A 116 -2.16 -36.01 11.95
C ILE A 116 -1.29 -36.93 11.10
N ALA A 117 -0.64 -36.40 10.06
CA ALA A 117 0.23 -37.15 9.16
C ALA A 117 1.38 -37.85 9.92
N ALA A 118 2.01 -37.18 10.88
CA ALA A 118 3.06 -37.77 11.70
C ALA A 118 2.57 -38.97 12.55
N ARG A 119 1.30 -38.95 13.00
CA ARG A 119 0.71 -40.06 13.77
C ARG A 119 0.24 -41.21 12.89
N THR A 120 -0.22 -40.92 11.66
CA THR A 120 -0.78 -41.90 10.74
C THR A 120 0.22 -42.44 9.71
N GLY A 121 1.44 -41.89 9.68
CA GLY A 121 2.46 -42.24 8.68
C GLY A 121 2.22 -41.61 7.31
N GLY A 122 1.51 -40.48 7.25
CA GLY A 122 1.29 -39.68 6.04
C GLY A 122 2.49 -38.83 5.63
N GLN A 123 2.39 -38.20 4.45
CA GLN A 123 3.45 -37.34 3.91
C GLN A 123 3.46 -35.98 4.62
N THR A 124 4.62 -35.58 5.16
CA THR A 124 4.78 -34.34 5.94
C THR A 124 5.62 -33.28 5.24
N ASP A 125 6.39 -33.63 4.20
CA ASP A 125 7.40 -32.73 3.64
C ASP A 125 6.82 -31.48 2.93
N ASP A 126 5.73 -31.61 2.17
CA ASP A 126 5.10 -30.46 1.49
C ASP A 126 4.41 -29.52 2.50
N LEU A 127 3.70 -30.08 3.49
CA LEU A 127 3.11 -29.30 4.59
C LEU A 127 4.19 -28.56 5.40
N TRP A 128 5.33 -29.23 5.64
CA TRP A 128 6.46 -28.61 6.31
C TRP A 128 7.05 -27.46 5.50
N ARG A 129 7.28 -27.67 4.20
CA ARG A 129 7.70 -26.62 3.26
C ARG A 129 6.70 -25.47 3.20
N MET A 130 5.40 -25.75 3.24
CA MET A 130 4.35 -24.73 3.29
C MET A 130 4.51 -23.81 4.51
N LEU A 131 4.68 -24.35 5.73
CA LEU A 131 4.94 -23.53 6.92
C LEU A 131 6.18 -22.64 6.75
N HIS A 132 7.25 -23.16 6.15
CA HIS A 132 8.46 -22.37 5.90
C HIS A 132 8.26 -21.29 4.84
N GLY A 133 7.48 -21.54 3.78
CA GLY A 133 7.11 -20.51 2.81
C GLY A 133 6.22 -19.42 3.42
N LEU A 134 5.25 -19.79 4.27
CA LEU A 134 4.46 -18.83 5.06
C LEU A 134 5.36 -17.98 5.95
N ALA A 135 6.38 -18.58 6.57
CA ALA A 135 7.33 -17.87 7.42
C ALA A 135 8.18 -16.88 6.61
N ALA A 136 8.65 -17.28 5.43
CA ALA A 136 9.50 -16.44 4.58
C ALA A 136 8.78 -15.15 4.12
N MET A 137 7.49 -15.23 3.78
CA MET A 137 6.72 -14.07 3.32
C MET A 137 6.07 -13.24 4.44
N THR A 138 6.09 -13.70 5.70
CA THR A 138 5.50 -12.95 6.83
C THR A 138 6.57 -12.18 7.62
N PRO A 139 6.32 -10.91 7.97
CA PRO A 139 7.24 -10.16 8.80
C PRO A 139 7.36 -10.78 10.20
N PRO A 140 8.53 -10.68 10.85
CA PRO A 140 8.63 -10.96 12.27
C PRO A 140 7.61 -10.11 13.05
N SER A 141 6.86 -10.74 13.96
CA SER A 141 5.92 -10.02 14.82
C SER A 141 6.59 -8.84 15.52
N SER A 142 5.96 -7.67 15.45
CA SER A 142 6.35 -6.50 16.23
C SER A 142 5.66 -6.44 17.60
N GLY A 143 4.73 -7.37 17.89
CA GLY A 143 3.90 -7.34 19.10
C GLY A 143 2.87 -6.21 19.15
N GLU A 144 2.78 -5.38 18.11
CA GLU A 144 1.93 -4.17 18.05
C GLU A 144 0.62 -4.38 17.28
N MET A 145 0.35 -5.58 16.75
CA MET A 145 -0.87 -5.83 15.98
C MET A 145 -2.10 -5.83 16.90
N LEU A 146 -3.13 -5.07 16.52
CA LEU A 146 -4.43 -5.02 17.20
C LEU A 146 -5.20 -6.36 17.13
N ARG A 147 -4.76 -7.27 16.27
CA ARG A 147 -5.36 -8.58 15.96
C ARG A 147 -4.27 -9.66 15.97
N ARG A 148 -4.66 -10.93 15.78
CA ARG A 148 -3.73 -12.06 15.72
C ARG A 148 -2.63 -11.82 14.68
N ASP A 149 -1.38 -11.93 15.12
CA ASP A 149 -0.19 -11.70 14.31
C ASP A 149 0.17 -12.97 13.52
N PRO A 150 0.21 -12.93 12.18
CA PRO A 150 0.48 -14.12 11.36
C PRO A 150 1.92 -14.59 11.52
N GLY A 151 2.89 -13.67 11.67
CA GLY A 151 4.29 -14.03 11.88
C GLY A 151 4.50 -14.73 13.22
N LEU A 152 3.76 -14.37 14.27
CA LEU A 152 3.77 -15.10 15.54
C LEU A 152 3.16 -16.50 15.38
N ALA A 153 1.96 -16.60 14.78
CA ALA A 153 1.26 -17.88 14.61
C ALA A 153 2.09 -18.88 13.80
N VAL A 154 2.70 -18.46 12.69
CA VAL A 154 3.56 -19.32 11.87
C VAL A 154 4.79 -19.80 12.65
N ARG A 155 5.42 -18.94 13.47
CA ARG A 155 6.57 -19.35 14.28
C ARG A 155 6.20 -20.35 15.37
N GLU A 156 5.06 -20.16 16.01
CA GLU A 156 4.53 -21.11 17.00
C GLU A 156 4.25 -22.46 16.34
N ALA A 157 3.58 -22.46 15.18
CA ALA A 157 3.33 -23.66 14.38
C ALA A 157 4.60 -24.40 13.98
N ILE A 158 5.66 -23.70 13.54
CA ILE A 158 6.96 -24.30 13.19
C ILE A 158 7.63 -24.92 14.42
N LYS A 159 7.64 -24.20 15.56
CA LYS A 159 8.25 -24.68 16.81
C LYS A 159 7.56 -25.94 17.34
N ASP A 160 6.22 -25.93 17.36
CA ASP A 160 5.43 -27.04 17.88
C ASP A 160 5.51 -28.25 16.95
N THR A 161 5.47 -28.03 15.63
CA THR A 161 5.71 -29.07 14.62
C THR A 161 7.11 -29.67 14.76
N THR A 162 8.16 -28.85 14.89
CA THR A 162 9.55 -29.34 15.09
C THR A 162 9.61 -30.28 16.29
N THR A 163 8.99 -29.89 17.41
CA THR A 163 8.96 -30.68 18.64
C THR A 163 8.21 -32.01 18.43
N ALA A 164 7.11 -32.00 17.69
CA ALA A 164 6.31 -33.19 17.44
C ALA A 164 6.99 -34.17 16.48
N LEU A 165 7.57 -33.68 15.37
CA LEU A 165 8.33 -34.49 14.42
C LEU A 165 9.53 -35.16 15.10
N ALA A 166 10.26 -34.41 15.94
CA ALA A 166 11.35 -34.96 16.73
C ALA A 166 10.89 -36.08 17.69
N LYS A 167 9.75 -35.91 18.38
CA LYS A 167 9.15 -36.96 19.23
C LYS A 167 8.72 -38.19 18.44
N ALA A 168 8.27 -38.00 17.19
CA ALA A 168 7.89 -39.08 16.28
C ALA A 168 9.11 -39.74 15.60
N GLY A 169 10.33 -39.23 15.80
CA GLY A 169 11.54 -39.72 15.13
C GLY A 169 11.58 -39.42 13.64
N ILE A 170 10.82 -38.42 13.18
CA ILE A 170 10.75 -37.99 11.77
C ILE A 170 11.74 -36.83 11.59
N ALA A 171 12.68 -37.00 10.66
CA ALA A 171 13.59 -35.94 10.24
C ALA A 171 13.08 -35.34 8.91
N PRO A 172 12.49 -34.13 8.90
CA PRO A 172 11.99 -33.54 7.67
C PRO A 172 13.13 -33.14 6.73
N ALA A 173 12.85 -33.14 5.42
CA ALA A 173 13.84 -32.82 4.38
C ALA A 173 14.23 -31.32 4.30
N TRP A 174 13.61 -30.46 5.10
CA TRP A 174 13.86 -29.01 5.13
C TRP A 174 14.32 -28.57 6.53
N PRO A 175 15.28 -27.62 6.65
CA PRO A 175 15.81 -27.17 7.94
C PRO A 175 14.72 -26.69 8.91
N SER A 176 14.91 -26.91 10.21
CA SER A 176 14.00 -26.42 11.24
C SER A 176 14.12 -24.94 11.56
N GLU A 177 15.21 -24.31 11.10
CA GLU A 177 15.42 -22.88 11.28
C GLU A 177 14.57 -22.08 10.31
N ILE A 178 13.99 -20.99 10.80
CA ILE A 178 13.23 -20.07 9.96
C ILE A 178 14.21 -19.14 9.25
N LEU A 179 14.13 -19.12 7.93
CA LEU A 179 15.02 -18.38 7.06
C LEU A 179 14.25 -17.24 6.40
N TRP A 180 14.65 -16.00 6.68
CA TRP A 180 14.14 -14.81 5.99
C TRP A 180 15.18 -14.25 5.03
N ALA A 181 14.72 -13.71 3.92
CA ALA A 181 15.58 -12.88 3.09
C ALA A 181 15.96 -11.61 3.85
N THR A 182 17.24 -11.26 3.82
CA THR A 182 17.78 -10.04 4.42
C THR A 182 18.33 -9.12 3.34
N PRO A 183 18.31 -7.79 3.56
CA PRO A 183 18.92 -6.85 2.64
C PRO A 183 20.40 -7.18 2.42
N ALA A 184 20.83 -7.20 1.15
CA ALA A 184 22.15 -7.64 0.72
C ALA A 184 23.01 -6.51 0.11
N GLY A 185 22.59 -5.25 0.24
CA GLY A 185 23.25 -4.11 -0.39
C GLY A 185 22.43 -2.82 -0.30
N GLU A 186 22.87 -1.80 -1.03
CA GLU A 186 22.22 -0.48 -1.02
C GLU A 186 20.97 -0.46 -1.90
N PRO A 187 19.85 0.14 -1.42
CA PRO A 187 18.66 0.31 -2.23
C PRO A 187 18.88 1.38 -3.31
N LEU A 188 18.15 1.24 -4.41
CA LEU A 188 18.15 2.14 -5.55
C LEU A 188 16.77 2.78 -5.71
N LEU A 189 16.72 4.04 -6.14
CA LEU A 189 15.50 4.79 -6.35
C LEU A 189 15.48 5.41 -7.75
N LEU A 190 14.35 5.28 -8.43
CA LEU A 190 14.06 5.99 -9.68
C LEU A 190 12.65 6.60 -9.58
N ALA A 191 12.51 7.85 -9.97
CA ALA A 191 11.21 8.53 -10.05
C ALA A 191 10.76 8.63 -11.52
N ASP A 192 9.46 8.70 -11.75
CA ASP A 192 8.88 9.07 -13.05
C ASP A 192 9.19 10.52 -13.41
N GLU A 193 8.88 10.93 -14.64
CA GLU A 193 9.19 12.29 -15.10
C GLU A 193 8.40 13.38 -14.36
N TYR A 194 7.32 13.03 -13.66
CA TYR A 194 6.57 13.96 -12.81
C TYR A 194 7.09 14.04 -11.36
N GLY A 195 7.93 13.10 -10.91
CA GLY A 195 8.35 12.98 -9.50
C GLY A 195 7.23 12.51 -8.57
N SER A 196 6.24 11.79 -9.09
CA SER A 196 5.04 11.35 -8.38
C SER A 196 4.89 9.84 -8.25
N ARG A 197 5.67 9.05 -9.00
CA ARG A 197 5.71 7.59 -8.91
C ARG A 197 7.16 7.12 -8.85
N TYR A 198 7.45 6.14 -8.02
CA TYR A 198 8.80 5.72 -7.68
C TYR A 198 8.97 4.21 -7.82
N ALA A 199 10.07 3.78 -8.42
CA ALA A 199 10.61 2.44 -8.24
C ALA A 199 11.64 2.48 -7.12
N LEU A 200 11.35 1.84 -5.98
CA LEU A 200 12.33 1.55 -4.95
C LEU A 200 12.77 0.09 -5.11
N LEU A 201 14.04 -0.13 -5.42
CA LEU A 201 14.63 -1.44 -5.61
C LEU A 201 15.59 -1.73 -4.46
N ALA A 202 15.58 -2.95 -3.92
CA ALA A 202 16.56 -3.36 -2.94
C ALA A 202 17.05 -4.79 -3.21
N PRO A 203 18.36 -5.04 -3.07
CA PRO A 203 18.91 -6.39 -3.16
C PRO A 203 18.65 -7.17 -1.87
N PHE A 204 18.30 -8.44 -2.01
CA PHE A 204 18.04 -9.38 -0.91
C PHE A 204 18.74 -10.71 -1.15
N SER A 205 19.01 -11.44 -0.06
CA SER A 205 19.55 -12.80 -0.12
C SER A 205 19.17 -13.60 1.14
N TRP A 206 19.31 -14.91 1.08
CA TRP A 206 19.23 -15.80 2.23
C TRP A 206 20.65 -16.16 2.70
N GLY A 207 21.25 -15.31 3.54
CA GLY A 207 22.61 -15.56 4.06
C GLY A 207 23.69 -15.63 2.98
N GLY A 208 23.49 -14.93 1.84
CA GLY A 208 24.36 -14.98 0.67
C GLY A 208 23.91 -15.95 -0.43
N GLU A 209 22.94 -16.82 -0.16
CA GLU A 209 22.30 -17.67 -1.16
C GLU A 209 21.08 -16.97 -1.78
N ASP A 210 20.64 -17.45 -2.95
CA ASP A 210 19.49 -16.92 -3.70
C ASP A 210 19.47 -15.37 -3.81
N PRO A 211 20.52 -14.74 -4.37
CA PRO A 211 20.55 -13.30 -4.56
C PRO A 211 19.44 -12.87 -5.53
N HIS A 212 18.66 -11.88 -5.13
CA HIS A 212 17.55 -11.35 -5.91
C HIS A 212 17.32 -9.87 -5.62
N TRP A 213 16.51 -9.23 -6.45
CA TRP A 213 16.06 -7.85 -6.28
C TRP A 213 14.57 -7.83 -5.98
N TYR A 214 14.17 -6.97 -5.05
CA TYR A 214 12.76 -6.69 -4.79
C TYR A 214 12.46 -5.26 -5.20
N CYS A 215 11.38 -5.05 -5.96
CA CYS A 215 10.94 -3.72 -6.38
C CYS A 215 9.59 -3.40 -5.76
N TRP A 216 9.48 -2.23 -5.12
CA TRP A 216 8.20 -1.59 -4.81
C TRP A 216 7.96 -0.49 -5.84
N ASP A 217 6.85 -0.58 -6.57
CA ASP A 217 6.31 0.49 -7.38
C ASP A 217 5.35 1.32 -6.53
N ILE A 218 5.78 2.52 -6.17
CA ILE A 218 5.15 3.38 -5.18
C ILE A 218 4.57 4.59 -5.90
N ASP A 219 3.25 4.66 -5.92
CA ASP A 219 2.51 5.83 -6.38
C ASP A 219 2.29 6.80 -5.22
N ARG A 220 2.72 8.06 -5.38
CA ARG A 220 2.46 9.17 -4.45
C ARG A 220 1.41 10.14 -4.97
N CYS A 221 0.79 9.88 -6.13
CA CYS A 221 -0.30 10.69 -6.64
C CYS A 221 -1.52 10.67 -5.70
N THR A 222 -1.81 9.51 -5.12
CA THR A 222 -3.03 9.23 -4.34
C THR A 222 -2.76 8.97 -2.86
N GLY A 223 -1.56 9.34 -2.39
CA GLY A 223 -0.97 8.91 -1.12
C GLY A 223 -0.01 7.74 -1.31
N ASP A 224 0.97 7.59 -0.42
CA ASP A 224 2.06 6.58 -0.44
C ASP A 224 1.54 5.13 -0.60
N ARG A 225 1.22 4.70 -1.83
CA ARG A 225 0.61 3.40 -2.12
C ARG A 225 1.53 2.57 -3.00
N VAL A 226 1.71 1.31 -2.63
CA VAL A 226 2.33 0.33 -3.53
C VAL A 226 1.28 -0.14 -4.52
N VAL A 227 1.51 0.13 -5.81
CA VAL A 227 0.61 -0.27 -6.91
C VAL A 227 1.07 -1.56 -7.58
N HIS A 228 2.35 -1.91 -7.42
CA HIS A 228 2.92 -3.19 -7.85
C HIS A 228 4.15 -3.52 -7.02
N ALA A 229 4.42 -4.80 -6.82
CA ALA A 229 5.65 -5.28 -6.22
C ALA A 229 6.01 -6.65 -6.80
N ALA A 230 7.29 -7.00 -6.85
CA ALA A 230 7.75 -8.30 -7.33
C ALA A 230 9.23 -8.55 -7.02
N VAL A 231 9.61 -9.84 -7.14
CA VAL A 231 11.00 -10.30 -7.16
C VAL A 231 11.53 -10.35 -8.60
N PHE A 232 12.79 -9.94 -8.77
CA PHE A 232 13.51 -9.90 -10.04
C PHE A 232 14.90 -10.49 -9.89
N ALA A 233 15.47 -11.00 -10.99
CA ALA A 233 16.84 -11.51 -10.98
C ALA A 233 17.88 -10.38 -10.97
N SER A 234 17.51 -9.20 -11.48
CA SER A 234 18.42 -8.05 -11.65
C SER A 234 17.68 -6.71 -11.49
N PRO A 235 18.38 -5.62 -11.16
CA PRO A 235 17.76 -4.29 -11.11
C PRO A 235 17.35 -3.81 -12.51
N GLU A 236 18.06 -4.24 -13.57
CA GLU A 236 17.72 -3.88 -14.95
C GLU A 236 16.36 -4.47 -15.37
N GLU A 237 16.09 -5.72 -14.99
CA GLU A 237 14.80 -6.39 -15.24
C GLU A 237 13.67 -5.69 -14.49
N ALA A 238 13.86 -5.42 -13.21
CA ALA A 238 12.91 -4.68 -12.38
C ALA A 238 12.58 -3.30 -12.95
N LEU A 239 13.59 -2.55 -13.40
CA LEU A 239 13.40 -1.25 -14.02
C LEU A 239 12.72 -1.33 -15.39
N ALA A 240 12.99 -2.37 -16.18
CA ALA A 240 12.32 -2.59 -17.45
C ALA A 240 10.81 -2.84 -17.24
N GLU A 241 10.46 -3.71 -16.28
CA GLU A 241 9.06 -3.96 -15.93
C GLU A 241 8.38 -2.70 -15.38
N TRP A 242 9.03 -1.98 -14.45
CA TRP A 242 8.49 -0.74 -13.92
C TRP A 242 8.26 0.32 -15.01
N ARG A 243 9.22 0.54 -15.92
CA ARG A 243 9.06 1.49 -17.02
C ARG A 243 7.91 1.10 -17.94
N ALA A 244 7.75 -0.20 -18.23
CA ALA A 244 6.64 -0.68 -19.03
C ALA A 244 5.29 -0.42 -18.33
N ALA A 245 5.22 -0.60 -17.01
CA ALA A 245 4.01 -0.35 -16.22
C ALA A 245 3.66 1.14 -16.08
N VAL A 246 4.66 2.03 -15.98
CA VAL A 246 4.43 3.49 -15.95
C VAL A 246 4.13 4.05 -17.34
N GLY A 247 4.66 3.43 -18.40
CA GLY A 247 4.39 3.79 -19.78
C GLY A 247 5.10 5.08 -20.20
N THR A 248 4.39 5.97 -20.89
CA THR A 248 4.99 7.14 -21.58
C THR A 248 5.69 8.15 -20.67
N HIS A 249 5.46 8.08 -19.36
CA HIS A 249 5.98 9.02 -18.36
C HIS A 249 7.05 8.42 -17.47
N ALA A 250 7.40 7.16 -17.72
CA ALA A 250 8.49 6.52 -17.03
C ALA A 250 9.77 7.32 -17.29
N ALA A 251 10.68 7.33 -16.31
CA ALA A 251 11.99 7.89 -16.55
C ALA A 251 12.62 7.26 -17.81
N PRO A 252 13.20 8.08 -18.70
CA PRO A 252 13.84 7.59 -19.92
C PRO A 252 14.83 6.46 -19.63
N ALA A 253 15.05 5.57 -20.61
CA ALA A 253 16.01 4.48 -20.49
C ALA A 253 17.44 4.97 -20.18
N SER A 254 17.78 6.21 -20.58
CA SER A 254 19.05 6.86 -20.26
C SER A 254 19.19 7.25 -18.79
N THR A 255 18.09 7.43 -18.07
CA THR A 255 18.10 7.81 -16.66
C THR A 255 18.39 6.58 -15.81
N GLN A 256 19.55 6.56 -15.16
CA GLN A 256 19.93 5.49 -14.23
C GLN A 256 19.29 5.72 -12.87
N PRO A 257 18.93 4.64 -12.14
CA PRO A 257 18.49 4.79 -10.76
C PRO A 257 19.64 5.34 -9.90
N ALA A 258 19.30 6.15 -8.90
CA ALA A 258 20.27 6.68 -7.95
C ALA A 258 20.29 5.83 -6.68
N PRO A 259 21.43 5.77 -5.95
CA PRO A 259 21.43 5.24 -4.59
C PRO A 259 20.38 5.94 -3.73
N CYS A 260 19.58 5.17 -3.00
CA CYS A 260 18.53 5.66 -2.13
C CYS A 260 19.05 5.76 -0.70
N ASP A 261 18.98 6.95 -0.11
CA ASP A 261 19.33 7.10 1.30
C ASP A 261 18.28 6.44 2.22
N GLN A 262 18.71 6.04 3.42
CA GLN A 262 17.87 5.32 4.38
C GLN A 262 16.64 6.12 4.83
N ALA A 263 16.71 7.46 4.84
CA ALA A 263 15.60 8.29 5.25
C ALA A 263 14.51 8.33 4.17
N ALA A 264 14.91 8.49 2.90
CA ALA A 264 14.01 8.42 1.75
C ALA A 264 13.34 7.04 1.62
N ALA A 265 14.12 5.95 1.73
CA ALA A 265 13.57 4.60 1.66
C ALA A 265 12.54 4.33 2.77
N ARG A 266 12.82 4.77 4.01
CA ARG A 266 11.84 4.68 5.11
C ARG A 266 10.61 5.53 4.90
N ASP A 267 10.79 6.73 4.39
CA ASP A 267 9.68 7.63 4.08
C ASP A 267 8.72 6.99 3.06
N LEU A 268 9.26 6.31 2.06
CA LEU A 268 8.50 5.58 1.05
C LEU A 268 7.82 4.30 1.60
N LEU A 269 8.49 3.58 2.49
CA LEU A 269 8.03 2.27 3.01
C LEU A 269 7.28 2.32 4.35
N ASP A 270 7.22 3.48 5.00
CA ASP A 270 6.56 3.69 6.29
C ASP A 270 5.11 3.16 6.34
N PRO A 271 4.26 3.36 5.31
CA PRO A 271 2.90 2.77 5.30
C PRO A 271 2.89 1.23 5.38
N LEU A 272 3.89 0.56 4.80
CA LEU A 272 4.00 -0.90 4.83
C LEU A 272 4.52 -1.41 6.17
N CYS A 273 5.32 -0.60 6.86
CA CYS A 273 5.88 -0.95 8.16
C CYS A 273 4.79 -0.89 9.26
N ARG A 274 3.82 0.02 9.13
CA ARG A 274 2.75 0.22 10.10
C ARG A 274 1.73 -0.93 10.11
N SER A 275 1.32 -1.32 11.31
CA SER A 275 0.21 -2.25 11.56
C SER A 275 -1.11 -1.50 11.74
N ASP A 276 -1.42 -0.55 10.85
CA ASP A 276 -2.66 0.23 10.93
C ASP A 276 -3.80 -0.33 10.05
N LEU A 277 -5.03 -0.01 10.44
CA LEU A 277 -6.25 -0.45 9.74
C LEU A 277 -6.33 0.09 8.30
N LEU A 278 -5.61 1.16 7.97
CA LEU A 278 -5.63 1.76 6.63
C LEU A 278 -4.78 0.96 5.66
N GLY A 279 -3.62 0.44 6.10
CA GLY A 279 -2.81 -0.50 5.33
C GLY A 279 -3.48 -1.85 5.08
N ALA A 280 -4.59 -2.14 5.79
CA ALA A 280 -5.39 -3.33 5.56
C ALA A 280 -6.47 -3.14 4.49
N LEU A 281 -6.87 -1.91 4.15
CA LEU A 281 -7.96 -1.62 3.22
C LEU A 281 -7.55 -1.92 1.77
N LEU A 282 -8.40 -2.67 1.08
CA LEU A 282 -8.35 -2.83 -0.37
C LEU A 282 -9.28 -1.80 -1.01
N LEU A 283 -8.85 -1.21 -2.11
CA LEU A 283 -9.56 -0.16 -2.84
C LEU A 283 -10.33 -0.71 -4.05
N GLY A 284 -10.17 -2.00 -4.36
CA GLY A 284 -10.82 -2.67 -5.48
C GLY A 284 -10.13 -2.44 -6.83
N THR A 285 -8.92 -1.89 -6.81
CA THR A 285 -8.09 -1.59 -8.00
C THR A 285 -6.79 -2.41 -8.00
N GLU A 286 -6.65 -3.32 -7.04
CA GLU A 286 -5.48 -4.16 -6.90
C GLU A 286 -5.40 -5.19 -8.03
N SER A 287 -4.19 -5.41 -8.55
CA SER A 287 -3.92 -6.51 -9.47
C SER A 287 -3.81 -7.84 -8.72
N GLN A 288 -4.02 -8.95 -9.42
CA GLN A 288 -3.78 -10.29 -8.87
C GLN A 288 -2.36 -10.43 -8.29
N ARG A 289 -1.35 -9.89 -8.98
CA ARG A 289 0.05 -9.90 -8.52
C ARG A 289 0.22 -9.13 -7.21
N LEU A 290 -0.38 -7.95 -7.08
CA LEU A 290 -0.29 -7.17 -5.84
C LEU A 290 -0.96 -7.89 -4.65
N ILE A 291 -2.06 -8.60 -4.90
CA ILE A 291 -2.72 -9.42 -3.87
C ILE A 291 -1.82 -10.58 -3.42
N ALA A 292 -1.14 -11.26 -4.35
CA ALA A 292 -0.16 -12.30 -3.99
C ALA A 292 0.98 -11.75 -3.13
N GLU A 293 1.49 -10.57 -3.46
CA GLU A 293 2.61 -9.93 -2.77
C GLU A 293 2.26 -9.35 -1.40
N ARG A 294 0.98 -9.32 -1.00
CA ARG A 294 0.48 -8.56 0.15
C ARG A 294 1.29 -8.75 1.44
N PHE A 295 1.69 -9.98 1.74
CA PHE A 295 2.49 -10.28 2.93
C PHE A 295 3.98 -10.03 2.68
N ARG A 296 4.50 -10.51 1.55
CA ARG A 296 5.92 -10.40 1.20
C ARG A 296 6.38 -8.95 1.08
N LEU A 297 5.58 -8.08 0.46
CA LEU A 297 5.93 -6.66 0.31
C LEU A 297 6.11 -5.97 1.66
N ARG A 298 5.32 -6.36 2.67
CA ARG A 298 5.42 -5.83 4.05
C ARG A 298 6.62 -6.44 4.78
N GLN A 299 6.85 -7.74 4.61
CA GLN A 299 8.01 -8.44 5.16
C GLN A 299 9.30 -7.78 4.66
N ARG A 300 9.44 -7.59 3.35
CA ARG A 300 10.63 -7.01 2.73
C ARG A 300 10.82 -5.55 3.15
N ALA A 301 9.72 -4.79 3.25
CA ALA A 301 9.77 -3.39 3.66
C ALA A 301 10.29 -3.24 5.10
N ARG A 302 9.80 -4.09 6.01
CA ARG A 302 10.27 -4.14 7.40
C ARG A 302 11.72 -4.58 7.48
N ALA A 303 12.09 -5.68 6.81
CA ALA A 303 13.46 -6.17 6.81
C ALA A 303 14.46 -5.10 6.32
N LEU A 304 14.09 -4.33 5.28
CA LEU A 304 14.90 -3.22 4.81
C LEU A 304 14.97 -2.08 5.84
N CYS A 305 13.83 -1.60 6.34
CA CYS A 305 13.77 -0.48 7.29
C CYS A 305 14.43 -0.77 8.66
N GLU A 306 14.39 -2.02 9.13
CA GLU A 306 15.01 -2.49 10.37
C GLU A 306 16.53 -2.62 10.24
N SER A 307 17.06 -2.86 9.03
CA SER A 307 18.50 -2.89 8.78
C SER A 307 19.17 -1.51 8.88
N PHE A 308 18.38 -0.44 8.80
CA PHE A 308 18.87 0.92 8.78
C PHE A 308 19.27 1.41 10.19
N THR A 309 20.46 2.02 10.29
CA THR A 309 21.05 2.48 11.56
C THR A 309 20.61 3.88 11.95
N VAL A 310 20.18 4.69 10.97
CA VAL A 310 19.63 6.03 11.24
C VAL A 310 18.31 5.85 12.01
N ALA A 311 17.87 6.80 12.83
CA ALA A 311 16.51 6.75 13.39
C ALA A 311 15.53 7.42 12.43
N PRO A 312 14.27 6.96 12.31
CA PRO A 312 13.28 7.66 11.50
C PRO A 312 13.11 9.08 12.06
N ALA A 313 13.36 10.09 11.23
CA ALA A 313 12.99 11.45 11.59
C ALA A 313 11.45 11.52 11.62
N PRO A 314 10.84 12.16 12.64
CA PRO A 314 9.40 12.36 12.63
C PRO A 314 9.04 13.16 11.39
N ARG A 315 8.17 12.59 10.54
CA ARG A 315 7.69 13.27 9.33
C ARG A 315 7.03 14.58 9.79
N PRO A 316 7.58 15.76 9.44
CA PRO A 316 6.97 17.01 9.84
C PRO A 316 5.59 17.05 9.21
N LYS A 317 4.57 17.38 10.01
CA LYS A 317 3.26 17.70 9.43
C LYS A 317 3.47 18.90 8.53
N GLN A 318 3.13 18.75 7.26
CA GLN A 318 3.16 19.88 6.35
C GLN A 318 2.23 20.97 6.89
N ASP A 319 2.79 22.14 7.17
CA ASP A 319 1.96 23.30 7.43
C ASP A 319 1.44 23.79 6.09
N LEU A 320 0.13 23.68 5.89
CA LEU A 320 -0.52 24.14 4.67
C LEU A 320 -0.66 25.67 4.64
N ASN A 321 -0.56 26.37 5.77
CA ASN A 321 -0.79 27.83 5.78
C ASN A 321 0.14 28.60 4.84
N PRO A 322 1.48 28.35 4.83
CA PRO A 322 2.38 29.00 3.88
C PRO A 322 2.01 28.70 2.42
N ILE A 323 1.59 27.47 2.12
CA ILE A 323 1.22 27.02 0.77
C ILE A 323 -0.05 27.75 0.31
N ILE A 324 -1.05 27.81 1.18
CA ILE A 324 -2.32 28.51 0.92
C ILE A 324 -2.05 30.01 0.71
N ASP A 325 -1.21 30.63 1.55
CA ASP A 325 -0.86 32.05 1.45
C ASP A 325 -0.10 32.37 0.16
N ASP A 326 0.86 31.51 -0.20
CA ASP A 326 1.68 31.62 -1.40
C ASP A 326 0.86 31.45 -2.67
N PHE A 327 -0.03 30.45 -2.74
CA PHE A 327 -0.97 30.31 -3.85
C PHE A 327 -1.94 31.50 -3.96
N ALA A 328 -2.48 31.96 -2.84
CA ALA A 328 -3.37 33.11 -2.83
C ALA A 328 -2.66 34.40 -3.29
N ALA A 329 -1.37 34.58 -2.97
CA ALA A 329 -0.57 35.69 -3.47
C ALA A 329 -0.33 35.58 -4.97
N TRP A 330 0.09 34.39 -5.43
CA TRP A 330 0.33 34.12 -6.83
C TRP A 330 -0.91 34.36 -7.72
N LEU A 331 -2.10 34.03 -7.22
CA LEU A 331 -3.37 34.31 -7.89
C LEU A 331 -3.64 35.82 -8.02
N ARG A 332 -3.50 36.57 -6.91
CA ARG A 332 -3.76 38.03 -6.88
C ARG A 332 -2.86 38.80 -7.84
N ASP A 333 -1.66 38.31 -8.10
CA ASP A 333 -0.72 38.96 -9.02
C ASP A 333 -1.10 38.76 -10.50
N ARG A 334 -1.99 37.80 -10.80
CA ARG A 334 -2.36 37.39 -12.17
C ARG A 334 -3.83 37.64 -12.52
N ASP A 335 -4.70 37.59 -11.54
CA ASP A 335 -6.14 37.70 -11.69
C ASP A 335 -6.73 38.53 -10.52
N ASP A 336 -7.76 39.31 -10.82
CA ASP A 336 -8.55 40.02 -9.81
C ASP A 336 -9.47 39.05 -9.03
N HIS A 337 -9.55 37.78 -9.45
CA HIS A 337 -10.29 36.75 -8.75
C HIS A 337 -9.71 36.48 -7.35
N ARG A 338 -10.55 36.60 -6.32
CA ARG A 338 -10.20 36.34 -4.92
C ARG A 338 -11.04 35.19 -4.38
N PRO A 339 -10.60 33.94 -4.57
CA PRO A 339 -11.32 32.81 -4.03
C PRO A 339 -11.28 32.81 -2.51
N GLU A 340 -12.28 32.19 -1.89
CA GLU A 340 -12.33 32.03 -0.45
C GLU A 340 -11.10 31.22 0.00
N ARG A 341 -10.43 31.69 1.05
CA ARG A 341 -9.25 30.99 1.61
C ARG A 341 -9.53 29.53 1.92
N GLU A 342 -10.75 29.23 2.34
CA GLU A 342 -11.17 27.87 2.68
C GLU A 342 -11.23 26.94 1.46
N ASP A 343 -11.55 27.47 0.28
CA ASP A 343 -11.58 26.68 -0.95
C ASP A 343 -10.14 26.32 -1.37
N ILE A 344 -9.21 27.28 -1.27
CA ILE A 344 -7.77 27.01 -1.43
C ILE A 344 -7.29 25.99 -0.39
N ALA A 345 -7.66 26.15 0.88
CA ALA A 345 -7.23 25.24 1.94
C ALA A 345 -7.73 23.81 1.72
N THR A 346 -8.96 23.67 1.21
CA THR A 346 -9.54 22.37 0.89
C THR A 346 -8.83 21.72 -0.30
N LEU A 347 -8.52 22.49 -1.35
CA LEU A 347 -7.72 22.00 -2.47
C LEU A 347 -6.33 21.57 -2.01
N ALA A 348 -5.66 22.39 -1.20
CA ALA A 348 -4.32 22.11 -0.68
C ALA A 348 -4.26 20.83 0.17
N ASP A 349 -5.29 20.56 0.98
CA ASP A 349 -5.41 19.34 1.80
C ASP A 349 -5.77 18.09 0.97
N ALA A 350 -6.58 18.26 -0.08
CA ALA A 350 -6.94 17.18 -1.00
C ALA A 350 -5.80 16.81 -1.95
N TRP A 351 -4.93 17.76 -2.31
CA TRP A 351 -3.90 17.63 -3.34
C TRP A 351 -2.81 16.62 -2.99
N SER A 352 -2.18 16.76 -1.82
CA SER A 352 -1.11 15.85 -1.38
C SER A 352 -0.89 15.95 0.13
N ARG A 353 -0.32 14.88 0.69
CA ARG A 353 0.20 14.82 2.07
C ARG A 353 1.73 14.90 2.11
N ASP A 354 2.37 14.96 0.95
CA ASP A 354 3.82 15.01 0.81
C ASP A 354 4.38 16.34 1.31
N SER A 355 5.63 16.34 1.74
CA SER A 355 6.36 17.58 2.05
C SER A 355 7.44 17.83 1.00
N GLY A 356 7.89 19.09 0.91
CA GLY A 356 8.97 19.47 0.01
C GLY A 356 8.59 19.38 -1.48
N PRO A 357 9.55 19.09 -2.37
CA PRO A 357 9.33 19.11 -3.82
C PRO A 357 8.22 18.15 -4.30
N GLY A 358 8.05 17.00 -3.64
CA GLY A 358 7.02 16.02 -3.98
C GLY A 358 5.59 16.54 -3.84
N TYR A 359 5.36 17.56 -2.99
CA TYR A 359 4.06 18.22 -2.90
C TYR A 359 3.64 18.87 -4.22
N TYR A 360 4.60 19.45 -4.94
CA TYR A 360 4.34 20.19 -6.17
C TYR A 360 4.31 19.31 -7.41
N ALA A 361 4.62 18.01 -7.30
CA ALA A 361 4.49 17.09 -8.43
C ALA A 361 3.07 17.15 -9.00
N CYS A 362 2.97 17.28 -10.32
CA CYS A 362 1.73 17.62 -11.02
C CYS A 362 1.51 16.65 -12.19
N SER A 363 1.09 15.42 -11.86
CA SER A 363 0.72 14.42 -12.86
C SER A 363 -0.78 14.46 -13.16
N PRO A 364 -1.22 14.05 -14.36
CA PRO A 364 -2.63 13.86 -14.67
C PRO A 364 -3.36 12.96 -13.65
N HIS A 365 -2.68 11.91 -13.16
CA HIS A 365 -3.26 10.98 -12.17
C HIS A 365 -3.52 11.66 -10.82
N ARG A 366 -2.59 12.49 -10.31
CA ARG A 366 -2.81 13.27 -9.07
C ARG A 366 -3.96 14.27 -9.23
N ILE A 367 -4.03 14.90 -10.40
CA ILE A 367 -5.08 15.84 -10.75
C ILE A 367 -6.46 15.14 -10.72
N GLU A 368 -6.59 14.00 -11.39
CA GLU A 368 -7.82 13.20 -11.40
C GLU A 368 -8.21 12.72 -10.00
N HIS A 369 -7.24 12.21 -9.23
CA HIS A 369 -7.50 11.78 -7.86
C HIS A 369 -8.01 12.93 -6.97
N THR A 370 -7.44 14.13 -7.13
CA THR A 370 -7.89 15.33 -6.42
C THR A 370 -9.35 15.65 -6.76
N VAL A 371 -9.74 15.49 -8.03
CA VAL A 371 -11.14 15.67 -8.47
C VAL A 371 -12.06 14.67 -7.80
N ILE A 372 -11.69 13.39 -7.77
CA ILE A 372 -12.47 12.34 -7.12
C ILE A 372 -12.64 12.65 -5.62
N LEU A 373 -11.57 13.00 -4.92
CA LEU A 373 -11.62 13.31 -3.48
C LEU A 373 -12.54 14.49 -3.16
N ILE A 374 -12.52 15.53 -3.99
CA ILE A 374 -13.35 16.74 -3.80
C ILE A 374 -14.80 16.46 -4.21
N GLY A 375 -15.03 15.81 -5.34
CA GLY A 375 -16.36 15.46 -5.84
C GLY A 375 -17.13 14.56 -4.87
N ASP A 376 -16.50 13.50 -4.38
CA ASP A 376 -17.12 12.56 -3.43
C ASP A 376 -17.24 13.16 -2.01
N GLY A 377 -16.30 14.04 -1.67
CA GLY A 377 -16.16 14.56 -0.32
C GLY A 377 -17.16 15.66 0.03
N TYR A 378 -17.67 16.40 -0.95
CA TYR A 378 -18.36 17.67 -0.75
C TYR A 378 -19.67 17.76 -1.55
N ILE A 379 -20.65 18.52 -1.04
CA ILE A 379 -21.85 18.82 -1.83
C ILE A 379 -21.47 19.57 -3.12
N LYS A 380 -22.18 19.28 -4.21
CA LYS A 380 -21.87 19.74 -5.57
C LYS A 380 -21.41 21.19 -5.67
N LYS A 381 -22.20 22.12 -5.12
CA LYS A 381 -21.89 23.56 -5.15
C LYS A 381 -20.51 23.89 -4.56
N TYR A 382 -20.09 23.22 -3.49
CA TYR A 382 -18.78 23.47 -2.90
C TYR A 382 -17.66 22.74 -3.63
N ALA A 383 -17.93 21.52 -4.12
CA ALA A 383 -16.99 20.80 -4.96
C ALA A 383 -16.63 21.61 -6.22
N GLU A 384 -17.64 22.13 -6.93
CA GLU A 384 -17.46 22.98 -8.13
C GLU A 384 -16.58 24.20 -7.84
N ALA A 385 -16.87 24.95 -6.77
CA ALA A 385 -16.08 26.14 -6.42
C ALA A 385 -14.60 25.84 -6.10
N ILE A 386 -14.30 24.66 -5.54
CA ILE A 386 -12.93 24.24 -5.27
C ILE A 386 -12.25 23.76 -6.56
N LEU A 387 -12.96 22.98 -7.39
CA LEU A 387 -12.44 22.44 -8.64
C LEU A 387 -12.19 23.53 -9.69
N ASP A 388 -12.92 24.65 -9.65
CA ASP A 388 -12.66 25.82 -10.49
C ASP A 388 -11.25 26.41 -10.27
N LEU A 389 -10.59 26.13 -9.14
CA LEU A 389 -9.22 26.55 -8.85
C LEU A 389 -8.15 25.59 -9.40
N LEU A 390 -8.54 24.40 -9.85
CA LEU A 390 -7.61 23.33 -10.22
C LEU A 390 -6.71 23.69 -11.41
N PRO A 391 -7.17 24.38 -12.47
CA PRO A 391 -6.28 24.83 -13.55
C PRO A 391 -5.17 25.77 -13.06
N GLN A 392 -5.52 26.74 -12.21
CA GLN A 392 -4.55 27.69 -11.64
C GLN A 392 -3.61 27.00 -10.66
N TRP A 393 -4.13 26.07 -9.86
CA TRP A 393 -3.32 25.25 -8.96
C TRP A 393 -2.31 24.39 -9.72
N ALA A 394 -2.73 23.75 -10.81
CA ALA A 394 -1.84 22.98 -11.66
C ALA A 394 -0.73 23.85 -12.27
N GLU A 395 -1.07 25.04 -12.80
CA GLU A 395 -0.06 25.97 -13.33
C GLU A 395 0.93 26.43 -12.24
N TRP A 396 0.43 26.71 -11.04
CA TRP A 396 1.25 27.08 -9.89
C TRP A 396 2.24 25.98 -9.45
N CYS A 397 1.83 24.72 -9.54
CA CYS A 397 2.67 23.54 -9.33
C CYS A 397 3.69 23.34 -10.46
N ILE A 398 3.27 23.52 -11.72
CA ILE A 398 4.13 23.45 -12.91
C ILE A 398 5.28 24.46 -12.81
N GLU A 399 4.98 25.72 -12.43
CA GLU A 399 6.01 26.75 -12.24
C GLU A 399 7.03 26.38 -11.15
N ARG A 400 6.60 25.75 -10.05
CA ARG A 400 7.49 25.36 -8.93
C ARG A 400 8.34 24.14 -9.21
N THR A 401 7.84 23.23 -10.03
CA THR A 401 8.58 22.03 -10.43
C THR A 401 9.46 22.27 -11.65
N GLY A 402 9.20 23.34 -12.41
CA GLY A 402 9.82 23.56 -13.71
C GLY A 402 9.37 22.55 -14.76
N LEU A 403 8.22 21.89 -14.55
CA LEU A 403 7.66 20.92 -15.49
C LEU A 403 7.44 21.61 -16.85
N ALA A 404 7.92 21.00 -17.92
CA ALA A 404 7.96 21.63 -19.24
C ALA A 404 7.52 20.68 -20.36
N GLY A 405 7.34 21.24 -21.56
CA GLY A 405 7.04 20.48 -22.77
C GLY A 405 5.73 19.69 -22.67
N GLU A 406 5.72 18.48 -23.22
CA GLU A 406 4.53 17.64 -23.32
C GLU A 406 3.93 17.29 -21.95
N LEU A 407 4.77 17.07 -20.93
CA LEU A 407 4.32 16.71 -19.58
C LEU A 407 3.49 17.84 -18.96
N ALA A 408 3.97 19.09 -19.06
CA ALA A 408 3.24 20.26 -18.58
C ALA A 408 1.91 20.44 -19.34
N GLU A 409 1.94 20.26 -20.67
CA GLU A 409 0.74 20.35 -21.50
C GLU A 409 -0.30 19.28 -21.15
N ARG A 410 0.13 18.06 -20.80
CA ARG A 410 -0.77 17.00 -20.33
C ARG A 410 -1.38 17.33 -18.98
N ALA A 411 -0.59 17.83 -18.03
CA ALA A 411 -1.08 18.27 -16.72
C ALA A 411 -2.11 19.42 -16.87
N ARG A 412 -1.83 20.42 -17.72
CA ARG A 412 -2.77 21.50 -18.06
C ARG A 412 -4.08 20.97 -18.65
N ARG A 413 -4.00 20.07 -19.64
CA ARG A 413 -5.19 19.46 -20.25
C ARG A 413 -6.02 18.69 -19.24
N ALA A 414 -5.38 17.89 -18.38
CA ALA A 414 -6.06 17.18 -17.32
C ALA A 414 -6.80 18.17 -16.40
N ALA A 415 -6.10 19.19 -15.91
CA ALA A 415 -6.69 20.21 -15.03
C ALA A 415 -7.87 20.96 -15.69
N ALA A 416 -7.75 21.31 -16.97
CA ALA A 416 -8.79 22.02 -17.72
C ALA A 416 -10.04 21.16 -18.01
N ASN A 417 -9.87 19.84 -18.18
CA ASN A 417 -10.96 18.91 -18.52
C ASN A 417 -11.71 18.38 -17.29
N ASN A 418 -11.29 18.74 -16.08
CA ASN A 418 -11.87 18.23 -14.85
C ASN A 418 -13.18 18.91 -14.49
N ARG A 419 -14.25 18.45 -15.13
CA ARG A 419 -15.61 18.71 -14.67
C ARG A 419 -16.13 17.46 -13.99
N TRP A 420 -16.34 17.54 -12.68
CA TRP A 420 -17.13 16.54 -11.97
C TRP A 420 -18.58 16.65 -12.46
N ASP A 421 -19.07 15.63 -13.16
CA ASP A 421 -20.42 15.61 -13.73
C ASP A 421 -21.52 15.34 -12.68
N GLY A 422 -21.11 14.98 -11.46
CA GLY A 422 -22.01 14.63 -10.37
C GLY A 422 -22.42 13.16 -10.35
N SER A 423 -21.79 12.31 -11.16
CA SER A 423 -21.93 10.86 -11.07
C SER A 423 -21.17 10.28 -9.86
N ASP A 424 -21.66 9.17 -9.32
CA ASP A 424 -20.97 8.43 -8.26
C ASP A 424 -19.64 7.89 -8.81
N SER A 425 -18.51 8.30 -8.22
CA SER A 425 -17.16 7.94 -8.67
C SER A 425 -16.82 6.45 -8.60
N MET A 426 -17.72 5.61 -8.06
CA MET A 426 -17.59 4.16 -8.04
C MET A 426 -17.44 3.57 -9.45
N ASP A 427 -18.01 4.20 -10.48
CA ASP A 427 -17.87 3.74 -11.86
C ASP A 427 -16.51 4.07 -12.50
N LEU A 428 -15.84 5.14 -12.06
CA LEU A 428 -14.49 5.48 -12.57
C LEU A 428 -13.40 4.52 -12.05
N ARG A 429 -13.63 3.86 -10.91
CA ARG A 429 -12.68 2.88 -10.34
C ARG A 429 -12.71 1.51 -11.02
N ARG A 430 -13.64 1.29 -11.97
CA ARG A 430 -13.80 0.02 -12.70
C ARG A 430 -13.18 0.03 -14.09
N THR A 431 -12.68 1.17 -14.57
CA THR A 431 -12.08 1.29 -15.89
C THR A 431 -10.65 1.79 -15.80
N GLU A 432 -9.75 0.94 -15.29
CA GLU A 432 -8.35 0.83 -15.73
C GLU A 432 -7.93 -0.64 -15.75
#